data_AF-A0A452GRN4-F1
#
_entry.id   AF-A0A452GRN4-F1
#
_cell.length_a   1.000
_cell.length_b   1.000
_cell.length_c   1.000
_cell.angle_alpha   90.00
_cell.angle_beta   90.00
_cell.angle_gamma   90.00
#
_symmetry.space_group_name_H-M   'P 1'
#
loop_
_entity.id
_entity.type
_entity.pdbx_description
1 polymer ?
#
loop_
_entity_poly.entity_id
_entity_poly.type
_entity_poly.pdbx_seq_one_letter_code
_entity_poly.pdbx_strand_id
1 'polypeptide(L)'
;FKKKMERGLLEDLCQGARIPVTKAVLVAGFPEEMEPNGIEESLDAAEILGRVKVHTRIYNRKVQGMIALCTHSKEADLDKVPKEV
;
A
#
# COMPACT_ATOMS: atom_id res chain seq x y z
N PHE A 1 -1.02 18.56 -4.51
CA PHE A 1 -2.39 18.04 -4.25
C PHE A 1 -2.44 16.50 -4.14
N LYS A 2 -1.80 15.71 -5.03
CA LYS A 2 -1.64 14.23 -4.89
C LYS A 2 -1.19 13.78 -3.48
N LYS A 3 -0.03 14.30 -3.03
CA LYS A 3 0.64 13.94 -1.76
C LYS A 3 -0.17 14.11 -0.46
N LYS A 4 -1.09 15.08 -0.42
CA LYS A 4 -1.92 15.36 0.77
C LYS A 4 -3.13 14.42 0.83
N MET A 5 -3.53 13.89 -0.31
CA MET A 5 -4.68 13.00 -0.47
C MET A 5 -4.35 11.54 -0.12
N GLU A 6 -3.10 11.12 -0.36
CA GLU A 6 -2.60 9.78 -0.02
C GLU A 6 -2.50 9.58 1.50
N ARG A 7 -2.14 10.64 2.25
CA ARG A 7 -2.02 10.57 3.71
C ARG A 7 -3.38 10.42 4.40
N GLY A 8 -4.37 11.25 4.04
CA GLY A 8 -5.71 11.15 4.63
C GLY A 8 -6.38 9.79 4.33
N LEU A 9 -6.24 9.30 3.10
CA LEU A 9 -6.74 7.97 2.73
C LEU A 9 -6.05 6.84 3.51
N LEU A 10 -4.73 6.94 3.67
CA LEU A 10 -3.96 5.98 4.46
C LEU A 10 -4.43 5.98 5.93
N GLU A 11 -4.63 7.14 6.53
CA GLU A 11 -5.11 7.31 7.91
C GLU A 11 -6.51 6.71 8.09
N ASP A 12 -7.45 7.01 7.19
CA ASP A 12 -8.82 6.48 7.24
C ASP A 12 -8.85 4.95 7.13
N LEU A 13 -8.08 4.38 6.19
CA LEU A 13 -8.01 2.94 5.99
C LEU A 13 -7.29 2.23 7.15
N CYS A 14 -6.23 2.83 7.67
CA CYS A 14 -5.53 2.34 8.86
C CYS A 14 -6.46 2.33 10.09
N GLN A 15 -7.26 3.38 10.26
CA GLN A 15 -8.25 3.45 11.34
C GLN A 15 -9.29 2.33 11.23
N GLY A 16 -9.85 2.12 10.04
CA GLY A 16 -10.81 1.04 9.78
C GLY A 16 -10.23 -0.36 10.01
N ALA A 17 -8.98 -0.57 9.60
CA ALA A 17 -8.28 -1.84 9.74
C ALA A 17 -7.58 -2.04 11.10
N ARG A 18 -7.56 -1.02 11.97
CA ARG A 18 -6.81 -0.98 13.24
C ARG A 18 -5.31 -1.24 13.08
N ILE A 19 -4.73 -0.66 12.03
CA ILE A 19 -3.32 -0.79 11.69
C ILE A 19 -2.59 0.51 12.06
N PRO A 20 -1.39 0.44 12.67
CA PRO A 20 -0.57 1.63 12.86
C PRO A 20 -0.14 2.22 11.51
N VAL A 21 -0.42 3.50 11.29
CA VAL A 21 -0.05 4.23 10.06
C VAL A 21 1.47 4.11 9.77
N THR A 22 2.29 4.03 10.82
CA THR A 22 3.76 3.87 10.72
C THR A 22 4.21 2.52 10.17
N LYS A 23 3.33 1.53 10.14
CA LYS A 23 3.58 0.19 9.60
C LYS A 23 2.82 -0.08 8.30
N ALA A 24 2.17 0.95 7.75
CA ALA A 24 1.24 0.82 6.65
C ALA A 24 1.69 1.62 5.44
N VAL A 25 1.39 1.06 4.26
CA VAL A 25 1.65 1.69 2.97
C VAL A 25 0.46 1.46 2.06
N LEU A 26 0.19 2.45 1.20
CA LEU A 26 -0.73 2.28 0.08
C LEU A 26 0.07 1.92 -1.16
N VAL A 27 -0.30 0.81 -1.78
CA VAL A 27 0.26 0.39 -3.07
C VAL A 27 -0.80 0.58 -4.13
N ALA A 28 -0.43 1.13 -5.27
CA ALA A 28 -1.30 1.31 -6.42
C ALA A 28 -0.66 0.68 -7.66
N GLY A 29 -1.38 0.64 -8.78
CA GLY A 29 -0.82 0.22 -10.07
C GLY A 29 -0.87 -1.29 -10.35
N PHE A 30 -1.70 -2.04 -9.62
CA PHE A 30 -1.96 -3.45 -9.91
C PHE A 30 -3.36 -3.65 -10.53
N PRO A 31 -3.55 -4.67 -11.39
CA PRO A 31 -4.83 -4.95 -12.00
C PRO A 31 -5.84 -5.49 -10.97
N GLU A 32 -7.13 -5.29 -11.24
CA GLU A 32 -8.21 -5.67 -10.32
C GLU A 32 -8.29 -7.19 -10.08
N GLU A 33 -7.92 -7.98 -11.06
CA GLU A 33 -7.84 -9.45 -10.94
C GLU A 33 -6.67 -9.94 -10.09
N MET A 34 -5.67 -9.11 -9.80
CA MET A 34 -4.48 -9.54 -9.06
C MET A 34 -4.82 -9.85 -7.61
N GLU A 35 -4.66 -11.12 -7.22
CA GLU A 35 -4.90 -11.58 -5.87
C GLU A 35 -3.93 -10.96 -4.84
N PRO A 36 -4.31 -10.87 -3.55
CA PRO A 36 -3.45 -10.35 -2.50
C PRO A 36 -2.05 -10.99 -2.48
N ASN A 37 -1.98 -12.31 -2.66
CA ASN A 37 -0.70 -13.04 -2.70
C ASN A 37 0.21 -12.54 -3.83
N GLY A 38 -0.33 -12.30 -5.03
CA GLY A 38 0.44 -11.78 -6.16
C GLY A 38 0.97 -10.36 -5.91
N ILE A 39 0.21 -9.53 -5.18
CA ILE A 39 0.65 -8.19 -4.75
C ILE A 39 1.78 -8.33 -3.72
N GLU A 40 1.63 -9.20 -2.73
CA GLU A 40 2.64 -9.46 -1.71
C GLU A 40 3.95 -9.98 -2.34
N GLU A 41 3.86 -10.96 -3.25
CA GLU A 41 5.00 -11.52 -3.98
C GLU A 41 5.69 -10.47 -4.86
N SER A 42 4.92 -9.62 -5.54
CA SER A 42 5.49 -8.55 -6.37
C SER A 42 6.24 -7.50 -5.52
N LEU A 43 5.72 -7.18 -4.34
CA LEU A 43 6.33 -6.22 -3.41
C LEU A 43 7.55 -6.82 -2.70
N ASP A 44 7.53 -8.11 -2.39
CA ASP A 44 8.66 -8.84 -1.82
C ASP A 44 9.79 -8.97 -2.85
N ALA A 45 9.46 -9.29 -4.11
CA ALA A 45 10.41 -9.35 -5.22
C ALA A 45 11.08 -8.01 -5.54
N ALA A 46 10.39 -6.90 -5.27
CA ALA A 46 10.98 -5.57 -5.40
C ALA A 46 11.98 -5.27 -4.26
N GLU A 47 12.00 -6.07 -3.18
CA GLU A 47 12.82 -5.92 -1.96
C GLU A 47 12.69 -4.56 -1.25
N ILE A 48 11.70 -3.74 -1.63
CA ILE A 48 11.58 -2.35 -1.17
C ILE A 48 11.14 -2.30 0.30
N LEU A 49 10.19 -3.15 0.69
CA LEU A 49 9.49 -3.10 1.98
C LEU A 49 9.72 -4.35 2.86
N GLY A 50 10.42 -5.36 2.33
CA GLY A 50 10.46 -6.71 2.91
C GLY A 50 9.10 -7.39 2.87
N ARG A 51 8.87 -8.39 3.75
CA ARG A 51 7.63 -9.16 3.76
C ARG A 51 6.41 -8.27 4.03
N VAL A 52 5.62 -8.06 2.98
CA VAL A 52 4.39 -7.28 2.98
C VAL A 52 3.19 -8.20 3.21
N LYS A 53 2.16 -7.68 3.89
CA LYS A 53 0.86 -8.32 4.03
C LYS A 53 -0.25 -7.38 3.58
N VAL A 54 -1.09 -7.80 2.64
CA VAL A 54 -2.24 -7.05 2.16
C VAL A 54 -3.41 -7.25 3.12
N HIS A 55 -4.05 -6.15 3.53
CA HIS A 55 -5.20 -6.18 4.45
C HIS A 55 -6.51 -5.86 3.75
N THR A 56 -6.48 -4.91 2.83
CA THR A 56 -7.66 -4.57 2.04
C THR A 56 -7.26 -4.06 0.67
N ARG A 57 -8.18 -4.20 -0.27
CA ARG A 57 -8.09 -3.70 -1.63
C ARG A 57 -9.32 -2.87 -1.93
N ILE A 58 -9.12 -1.65 -2.40
CA ILE A 58 -10.19 -0.74 -2.75
C ILE A 58 -9.96 -0.16 -4.13
N TYR A 59 -11.04 -0.01 -4.90
CA TYR A 59 -11.00 0.80 -6.11
C TYR A 59 -11.07 2.28 -5.71
N ASN A 60 -10.05 3.05 -6.06
CA ASN A 60 -10.06 4.48 -5.81
C ASN A 60 -10.24 5.25 -7.11
N ARG A 61 -11.42 5.86 -7.25
CA ARG A 61 -11.80 6.69 -8.41
C ARG A 61 -10.82 7.83 -8.69
N LYS A 62 -10.12 8.35 -7.67
CA LYS A 62 -9.19 9.48 -7.81
C LYS A 62 -7.90 9.11 -8.52
N VAL A 63 -7.45 7.86 -8.39
CA VAL A 63 -6.31 7.32 -9.14
C VAL A 63 -6.76 6.41 -10.28
N GLN A 64 -8.08 6.32 -10.50
CA GLN A 64 -8.75 5.46 -11.48
C GLN A 64 -8.21 4.02 -11.49
N GLY A 65 -7.90 3.49 -10.32
CA GLY A 65 -7.21 2.22 -10.18
C GLY A 65 -7.36 1.61 -8.79
N MET A 66 -6.86 0.39 -8.67
CA MET A 66 -6.86 -0.34 -7.42
C MET A 66 -5.76 0.16 -6.49
N ILE A 67 -6.09 0.22 -5.21
CA ILE A 67 -5.16 0.51 -4.13
C ILE A 67 -5.25 -0.60 -3.10
N ALA A 68 -4.11 -1.09 -2.63
CA ALA A 68 -4.00 -2.04 -1.54
C ALA A 68 -3.45 -1.32 -0.31
N LEU A 69 -4.10 -1.54 0.84
CA LEU A 69 -3.53 -1.23 2.13
C LEU A 69 -2.69 -2.43 2.57
N CYS A 70 -1.41 -2.17 2.78
CA CYS A 70 -0.46 -3.20 3.12
C CYS A 70 0.28 -2.87 4.41
N THR A 71 0.63 -3.88 5.21
CA THR A 71 1.59 -3.74 6.31
C THR A 71 2.91 -4.37 5.96
N HIS A 72 4.01 -3.75 6.36
CA HIS A 72 5.35 -4.32 6.21
C HIS A 72 5.93 -4.76 7.55
N SER A 73 6.70 -5.84 7.53
CA SER A 73 7.25 -6.46 8.75
C SER A 73 8.60 -5.86 9.18
N LYS A 74 9.37 -5.31 8.24
CA LYS A 74 10.61 -4.57 8.55
C LYS A 74 10.27 -3.14 8.92
N GLU A 75 11.07 -2.49 9.76
CA GLU A 75 11.18 -1.03 9.76
C GLU A 75 11.74 -0.63 8.40
N ALA A 76 10.85 -0.57 7.40
CA ALA A 76 11.20 -0.15 6.07
C ALA A 76 11.41 1.37 6.13
N ASP A 77 12.60 1.80 5.72
CA ASP A 77 12.91 3.21 5.56
C ASP A 77 11.98 3.75 4.47
N LEU A 78 10.86 4.37 4.86
CA LEU A 78 9.82 4.85 3.94
C LEU A 78 10.35 5.89 2.94
N ASP A 79 11.56 6.39 3.13
CA ASP A 79 12.30 7.21 2.19
C ASP A 79 12.96 6.44 1.03
N LYS A 80 13.11 5.12 1.16
CA LYS A 80 13.59 4.23 0.09
C LYS A 80 12.46 3.61 -0.75
N VAL A 81 11.21 3.74 -0.33
CA VAL A 81 10.06 3.33 -1.13
C VAL A 81 9.96 4.26 -2.34
N PRO A 82 10.04 3.75 -3.58
CA PRO A 82 9.89 4.58 -4.76
C PRO A 82 8.53 5.27 -4.68
N LYS A 83 8.55 6.60 -4.64
CA LYS A 83 7.35 7.43 -4.43
C LYS A 83 6.47 7.53 -5.69
N GLU A 84 6.83 6.88 -6.80
CA GLU A 84 6.02 6.79 -8.02
C GLU A 84 6.71 5.84 -9.02
N VAL A 85 5.93 4.94 -9.65
CA VAL A 85 6.06 4.53 -11.06
C VAL A 85 4.68 4.66 -11.71
#